data_AF-A0A5C7YIB9-F1
#
_entry.id   AF-A0A5C7YIB9-F1
#
_cell.length_a   1.000
_cell.length_b   1.000
_cell.length_c   1.000
_cell.angle_alpha   90.00
_cell.angle_beta   90.00
_cell.angle_gamma   90.00
#
_symmetry.space_group_name_H-M   'P 1'
#
loop_
_entity.id
_entity.type
_entity.pdbx_description
1 polymer ?
#
loop_
_entity_poly.entity_id
_entity_poly.type
_entity_poly.pdbx_seq_one_letter_code
_entity_poly.pdbx_strand_id
1 'polypeptide(L)'
;MRLSLQFLDFDLSEDTDGLRSWSALASPAPAHSPALLAEVQSLLAQLTQQLGAPGPVDEGHVWDMALDTEVTHERTTVSLHLTGGAALDECLSPWISP
;
A
#
# COMPACT_ATOMS: atom_id res chain seq x y z
N MET A 1 15.65 -4.55 -10.86
CA MET A 1 14.59 -5.58 -10.83
C MET A 1 13.29 -4.82 -10.62
N ARG A 2 12.31 -4.94 -11.52
CA ARG A 2 11.06 -4.17 -11.44
C ARG A 2 10.13 -4.87 -10.45
N LEU A 3 9.61 -4.15 -9.46
CA LEU A 3 8.73 -4.65 -8.40
C LEU A 3 7.28 -4.27 -8.72
N SER A 4 6.82 -4.56 -9.94
CA SER A 4 5.49 -4.18 -10.39
C SER A 4 4.42 -5.00 -9.67
N LEU A 5 3.43 -4.32 -9.12
CA LEU A 5 2.27 -4.92 -8.44
C LEU A 5 1.41 -5.70 -9.45
N GLN A 6 0.93 -6.86 -9.03
CA GLN A 6 0.06 -7.74 -9.82
C GLN A 6 -1.38 -7.71 -9.35
N PHE A 7 -1.62 -7.43 -8.06
CA PHE A 7 -2.96 -7.51 -7.46
C PHE A 7 -3.41 -6.19 -6.85
N LEU A 8 -2.50 -5.44 -6.22
CA LEU A 8 -2.79 -4.12 -5.69
C LEU A 8 -2.83 -3.11 -6.84
N ASP A 9 -3.98 -2.50 -7.02
CA ASP A 9 -4.20 -1.37 -7.90
C ASP A 9 -4.56 -0.16 -7.03
N PHE A 10 -3.76 0.89 -7.10
CA PHE A 10 -3.86 2.04 -6.22
C PHE A 10 -4.57 3.21 -6.90
N ASP A 11 -5.63 3.69 -6.27
CA ASP A 11 -6.21 4.99 -6.54
C ASP A 11 -5.46 6.06 -5.72
N LEU A 12 -4.94 7.08 -6.41
CA LEU A 12 -4.32 8.25 -5.80
C LEU A 12 -5.35 9.36 -5.60
N SER A 13 -5.45 9.86 -4.37
CA SER A 13 -6.13 11.10 -4.03
C SER A 13 -5.17 12.07 -3.36
N GLU A 14 -5.23 13.35 -3.72
CA GLU A 14 -4.43 14.43 -3.11
C GLU A 14 -5.35 15.35 -2.30
N ASP A 15 -4.94 15.70 -1.09
CA ASP A 15 -5.62 16.68 -0.25
C ASP A 15 -5.01 18.09 -0.45
N THR A 16 -5.74 19.11 -0.01
CA THR A 16 -5.36 20.53 -0.10
C THR A 16 -4.08 20.90 0.64
N ASP A 17 -3.65 20.12 1.62
CA ASP A 17 -2.39 20.32 2.36
C ASP A 17 -1.16 19.65 1.72
N GLY A 18 -1.31 19.08 0.52
CA GLY A 18 -0.21 18.40 -0.20
C GLY A 18 0.12 17.01 0.34
N LEU A 19 -0.70 16.49 1.26
CA LEU A 19 -0.74 15.08 1.60
C LEU A 19 -1.43 14.29 0.48
N ARG A 20 -0.92 13.09 0.23
CA ARG A 20 -1.47 12.16 -0.73
C ARG A 20 -1.88 10.88 -0.02
N SER A 21 -2.94 10.29 -0.52
CA SER A 21 -3.44 9.00 -0.08
C SER A 21 -3.52 8.06 -1.27
N TRP A 22 -2.93 6.88 -1.10
CA TRP A 22 -2.99 5.77 -2.04
C TRP A 22 -3.84 4.69 -1.41
N SER A 23 -4.97 4.37 -2.04
CA SER A 23 -5.88 3.31 -1.58
C SER A 23 -5.94 2.18 -2.60
N ALA A 24 -5.84 0.94 -2.14
CA ALA A 24 -6.01 -0.25 -2.97
C ALA A 24 -7.00 -1.21 -2.31
N LEU A 25 -7.88 -1.80 -3.14
CA LEU A 25 -8.78 -2.88 -2.75
C LEU A 25 -8.55 -4.07 -3.69
N ALA A 26 -8.05 -5.18 -3.14
CA ALA A 26 -7.74 -6.38 -3.90
C ALA A 26 -8.49 -7.59 -3.34
N SER A 27 -9.18 -8.33 -4.21
CA SER A 27 -9.90 -9.55 -3.85
C SER A 27 -9.84 -10.58 -5.00
N PRO A 28 -8.64 -11.09 -5.33
CA PRO A 28 -8.44 -12.01 -6.44
C PRO A 28 -9.07 -13.38 -6.14
N ALA A 29 -8.98 -14.32 -7.09
CA ALA A 29 -9.43 -15.69 -6.85
C ALA A 29 -8.65 -16.32 -5.67
N PRO A 30 -9.27 -17.22 -4.88
CA PRO A 30 -8.64 -17.85 -3.70
C PRO A 30 -7.23 -18.43 -3.92
N ALA A 31 -6.98 -18.96 -5.11
CA ALA A 31 -5.67 -19.50 -5.49
C ALA A 31 -4.53 -18.46 -5.47
N HIS A 32 -4.87 -17.17 -5.53
CA HIS A 32 -3.92 -16.05 -5.53
C HIS A 32 -3.80 -15.35 -4.17
N SER A 33 -4.58 -15.72 -3.15
CA SER A 33 -4.47 -15.11 -1.82
C SER A 33 -3.03 -15.12 -1.27
N PRO A 34 -2.24 -16.21 -1.38
CA PRO A 34 -0.85 -16.19 -0.93
C PRO A 34 0.04 -15.20 -1.69
N ALA A 35 -0.20 -15.02 -3.00
CA ALA A 35 0.57 -14.12 -3.84
C ALA A 35 0.23 -12.65 -3.53
N LEU A 36 -1.05 -12.32 -3.34
CA LEU A 36 -1.49 -11.00 -2.87
C LEU A 36 -0.86 -10.65 -1.52
N LEU A 37 -0.90 -11.58 -0.55
CA LEU A 37 -0.31 -11.32 0.77
C LEU A 37 1.22 -11.16 0.71
N ALA A 38 1.91 -11.88 -0.18
CA ALA A 38 3.35 -11.72 -0.39
C ALA A 38 3.69 -10.37 -1.04
N GLU A 39 2.84 -9.90 -1.95
CA GLU A 39 2.96 -8.58 -2.58
C GLU A 39 2.82 -7.46 -1.56
N VAL A 40 1.75 -7.49 -0.74
CA VAL A 40 1.53 -6.54 0.36
C VAL A 40 2.74 -6.52 1.30
N GLN A 41 3.20 -7.70 1.75
CA GLN A 41 4.35 -7.78 2.65
C GLN A 41 5.63 -7.20 2.03
N SER A 42 5.88 -7.46 0.75
CA SER A 42 7.08 -6.97 0.05
C SER A 42 7.06 -5.46 -0.09
N LEU A 43 5.90 -4.89 -0.41
CA LEU A 43 5.69 -3.45 -0.47
C LEU A 43 5.94 -2.80 0.90
N LEU A 44 5.26 -3.28 1.94
CA LEU A 44 5.37 -2.69 3.29
C LEU A 44 6.77 -2.84 3.89
N ALA A 45 7.46 -3.95 3.62
CA ALA A 45 8.84 -4.13 4.03
C ALA A 45 9.76 -3.09 3.36
N GLN A 46 9.58 -2.83 2.07
CA GLN A 46 10.35 -1.81 1.36
C GLN A 46 10.07 -0.42 1.93
N LEU A 47 8.79 -0.05 2.10
CA LEU A 47 8.41 1.27 2.63
C LEU A 47 8.99 1.47 4.03
N THR A 48 8.88 0.46 4.89
CA THR A 48 9.42 0.51 6.26
C THR A 48 10.95 0.63 6.26
N GLN A 49 11.63 -0.02 5.31
CA GLN A 49 13.08 0.08 5.18
C GLN A 49 13.56 1.46 4.70
N GLN A 50 12.77 2.14 3.85
CA GLN A 50 13.14 3.44 3.29
C GLN A 50 12.68 4.62 4.15
N LEU A 51 11.48 4.55 4.72
CA LEU A 51 10.79 5.66 5.38
C LEU A 51 10.73 5.49 6.91
N GLY A 52 11.14 4.33 7.43
CA GLY A 52 10.99 3.97 8.84
C GLY A 52 9.59 3.44 9.16
N ALA A 53 9.29 3.27 10.45
CA ALA A 53 8.01 2.73 10.90
C ALA A 53 6.83 3.68 10.54
N PRO A 54 5.69 3.14 10.08
CA PRO A 54 4.50 3.94 9.85
C PRO A 54 3.93 4.48 11.17
N GLY A 55 3.22 5.61 11.08
CA GLY A 55 2.43 6.16 12.17
C GLY A 55 1.64 7.39 11.73
N PRO A 56 0.83 7.99 12.61
CA PRO A 56 -0.03 9.10 12.25
C PRO A 56 0.77 10.29 11.72
N VAL A 57 0.45 10.75 10.50
CA VAL A 57 1.16 11.87 9.86
C VAL A 57 0.95 13.19 10.60
N ASP A 58 -0.17 13.35 11.31
CA ASP A 58 -0.48 14.50 12.16
C ASP A 58 0.38 14.54 13.45
N GLU A 59 0.92 13.40 13.87
CA GLU A 59 1.90 13.27 14.95
C GLU A 59 3.35 13.45 14.47
N GLY A 60 3.56 13.76 13.19
CA GLY A 60 4.87 14.06 12.60
C GLY A 60 5.58 12.85 11.98
N HIS A 61 4.90 11.73 11.80
CA HIS A 61 5.42 10.59 11.03
C HIS A 61 5.52 10.92 9.54
N VAL A 62 6.48 10.29 8.85
CA VAL A 62 6.70 10.48 7.41
C VAL A 62 5.56 9.91 6.57
N TRP A 63 4.95 8.84 7.06
CA TRP A 63 3.86 8.12 6.41
C TRP A 63 3.03 7.34 7.42
N ASP A 64 1.76 7.15 7.06
CA ASP A 64 0.78 6.35 7.79
C ASP A 64 0.28 5.20 6.90
N MET A 65 -0.21 4.14 7.53
CA MET A 65 -0.81 2.99 6.87
C MET A 65 -1.97 2.44 7.67
N ALA A 66 -3.07 2.14 6.97
CA ALA A 66 -4.11 1.23 7.43
C ALA A 66 -4.18 0.00 6.52
N LEU A 67 -4.02 -1.19 7.10
CA LEU A 67 -4.19 -2.48 6.42
C LEU A 67 -5.33 -3.24 7.08
N ASP A 68 -6.32 -3.61 6.28
CA ASP A 68 -7.41 -4.50 6.67
C ASP A 68 -7.43 -5.74 5.77
N THR A 69 -7.70 -6.90 6.38
CA THR A 69 -7.79 -8.17 5.67
C THR A 69 -9.01 -8.94 6.12
N GLU A 70 -9.89 -9.27 5.17
CA GLU A 70 -11.08 -10.08 5.42
C GLU A 70 -10.98 -11.41 4.66
N VAL A 71 -11.42 -12.51 5.29
CA VAL A 71 -11.54 -13.81 4.63
C VAL A 71 -13.00 -14.25 4.60
N THR A 72 -13.57 -14.31 3.40
CA THR A 72 -14.98 -14.68 3.17
C THR A 72 -15.05 -15.76 2.10
N HIS A 73 -15.66 -16.92 2.43
CA HIS A 73 -15.79 -18.07 1.53
C HIS A 73 -14.49 -18.40 0.76
N GLU A 74 -13.39 -18.57 1.50
CA GLU A 74 -12.05 -18.91 0.99
C GLU A 74 -11.35 -17.80 0.18
N ARG A 75 -12.01 -16.66 -0.05
CA ARG A 75 -11.40 -15.49 -0.68
C ARG A 75 -10.82 -14.54 0.36
N THR A 76 -9.61 -14.07 0.12
CA THR A 76 -8.99 -13.00 0.91
C THR A 76 -9.18 -11.68 0.19
N THR A 77 -9.80 -10.72 0.89
CA THR A 77 -9.88 -9.32 0.48
C THR A 77 -8.86 -8.54 1.30
N VAL A 78 -8.08 -7.71 0.63
CA VAL A 78 -7.13 -6.78 1.25
C VAL A 78 -7.58 -5.37 0.92
N SER A 79 -7.74 -4.54 1.96
CA SER A 79 -7.87 -3.10 1.83
C SER A 79 -6.60 -2.45 2.40
N LEU A 80 -5.86 -1.72 1.58
CA LEU A 80 -4.63 -1.04 1.99
C LEU A 80 -4.76 0.45 1.70
N HIS A 81 -4.57 1.27 2.73
CA HIS A 81 -4.53 2.71 2.64
C HIS A 81 -3.17 3.20 3.11
N LEU A 82 -2.50 4.02 2.31
CA LEU A 82 -1.21 4.63 2.60
C LEU A 82 -1.37 6.14 2.51
N THR A 83 -0.88 6.87 3.49
CA THR A 83 -0.94 8.35 3.50
C THR A 83 0.44 8.92 3.76
N GLY A 84 0.81 9.96 3.02
CA GLY A 84 2.11 10.61 3.20
C GLY A 84 2.37 11.71 2.18
N GLY A 85 3.52 12.37 2.34
CA GLY A 85 3.98 13.42 1.42
C GLY A 85 4.84 12.89 0.26
N ALA A 86 5.65 13.78 -0.30
CA ALA A 86 6.51 13.48 -1.45
C ALA A 86 7.48 12.30 -1.24
N ALA A 87 7.94 12.06 -0.01
CA ALA A 87 8.82 10.93 0.29
C ALA A 87 8.14 9.57 0.05
N LEU A 88 6.85 9.45 0.41
CA LEU A 88 6.07 8.24 0.15
C LEU A 88 5.80 8.07 -1.35
N ASP A 89 5.45 9.15 -2.04
CA ASP A 89 5.23 9.18 -3.50
C ASP A 89 6.46 8.67 -4.27
N GLU A 90 7.65 9.21 -3.95
CA GLU A 90 8.91 8.78 -4.57
C GLU A 90 9.16 7.28 -4.34
N CYS A 91 8.91 6.81 -3.11
CA CYS A 91 9.13 5.43 -2.71
C CYS A 91 8.15 4.43 -3.35
N LEU A 92 6.91 4.86 -3.58
CA LEU A 92 5.85 4.09 -4.23
C LEU A 92 6.00 4.07 -5.75
N SER A 93 6.54 5.13 -6.36
CA SER A 93 6.64 5.28 -7.81
C SER A 93 7.14 4.05 -8.59
N PRO A 94 8.12 3.25 -8.10
CA PRO A 94 8.61 2.05 -8.81
C PRO A 94 7.62 0.88 -8.81
N TRP A 95 6.64 0.87 -7.90
CA TRP A 95 5.64 -0.18 -7.73
C TRP A 95 4.37 0.09 -8.54
N ILE A 96 3.98 1.35 -8.64
CA ILE A 96 2.70 1.80 -9.24
C ILE A 96 2.83 2.33 -10.67
N SER A 97 4.04 2.64 -11.17
CA SER A 97 4.21 3.04 -12.58
C SER A 97 4.12 1.86 -13.55
N PRO A 98 3.43 2.02 -14.70
CA PRO A 98 3.28 0.98 -15.73
C PRO A 98 4.60 0.54 -16.39
#